data_AF-A0A820EQK1-F1
#
_entry.id   AF-A0A820EQK1-F1
#
_cell.length_a   1.000
_cell.length_b   1.000
_cell.length_c   1.000
_cell.angle_alpha   90.00
_cell.angle_beta   90.00
_cell.angle_gamma   90.00
#
_symmetry.space_group_name_H-M   'P 1'
#
loop_
_entity.id
_entity.type
_entity.pdbx_description
1 polymer ?
#
loop_
_entity_poly.entity_id
_entity_poly.type
_entity_poly.pdbx_seq_one_letter_code
_entity_poly.pdbx_strand_id
1 'polypeptide(L)'
;MGSNILHVEFLNFVRNTLLLFSKDTNQSVFNLFLIVLHKFGHLFNGDIQWLKDHVDTVEDIANFFGQIIKKLPNVIHHCPDEAYVLFIQFMKNGIQLHEQGALKSISTFISNFIEYTKLNQRAADLLQQNGFEFVQILLKCIGETSPHHLIDSLSLPLFTLSKSYLQWTTHWVQQCLNDPNFPTSSAKRQHREALLKILTSERTRYSNFKDHINTFSLACRETIPTYETKD
;
A
#
# COMPACT_ATOMS: atom_id res chain seq x y z
N MET A 1 7.58 33.53 0.38
CA MET A 1 8.14 32.26 -0.12
C MET A 1 6.99 31.29 -0.22
N GLY A 2 6.51 30.99 -1.43
CA GLY A 2 5.36 30.11 -1.60
C GLY A 2 5.69 28.72 -1.05
N SER A 3 4.86 28.21 -0.17
CA SER A 3 4.93 26.84 0.34
C SER A 3 5.03 25.88 -0.85
N ASN A 4 6.16 25.15 -0.93
CA ASN A 4 6.48 24.28 -2.05
C ASN A 4 5.71 22.96 -1.93
N ILE A 5 4.38 23.01 -1.89
CA ILE A 5 3.48 21.89 -1.60
C ILE A 5 2.51 21.71 -2.78
N LEU A 6 2.08 20.47 -3.03
CA LEU A 6 1.01 20.19 -3.98
C LEU A 6 -0.35 20.48 -3.34
N HIS A 7 -0.95 21.61 -3.70
CA HIS A 7 -2.26 22.01 -3.18
C HIS A 7 -3.40 21.10 -3.65
N VAL A 8 -4.33 20.79 -2.75
CA VAL A 8 -5.48 19.92 -3.01
C VAL A 8 -6.39 20.46 -4.12
N GLU A 9 -6.53 21.77 -4.23
CA GLU A 9 -7.31 22.42 -5.29
C GLU A 9 -6.73 22.14 -6.67
N PHE A 10 -5.39 22.16 -6.79
CA PHE A 10 -4.70 21.84 -8.03
C PHE A 10 -4.85 20.36 -8.37
N LEU A 11 -4.69 19.45 -7.40
CA LEU A 11 -4.92 18.02 -7.59
C LEU A 11 -6.36 17.73 -8.03
N ASN A 12 -7.35 18.39 -7.43
CA ASN A 12 -8.75 18.28 -7.81
C ASN A 12 -9.01 18.80 -9.23
N PHE A 13 -8.43 19.94 -9.60
CA PHE A 13 -8.51 20.49 -10.95
C PHE A 13 -7.93 19.51 -11.98
N VAL A 14 -6.71 19.02 -11.76
CA VAL A 14 -6.05 18.06 -12.67
C VAL A 14 -6.87 16.78 -12.77
N ARG A 15 -7.36 16.25 -11.64
CA ARG A 15 -8.20 15.04 -11.62
C ARG A 15 -9.47 15.22 -12.45
N ASN A 16 -10.20 16.31 -12.24
CA ASN A 16 -11.46 16.55 -12.93
C ASN A 16 -11.22 16.76 -14.44
N THR A 17 -10.14 17.47 -14.80
CA THR A 17 -9.72 17.65 -16.19
C THR A 17 -9.39 16.30 -16.85
N LEU A 18 -8.60 15.46 -16.18
CA LEU A 18 -8.30 14.12 -16.66
C LEU A 18 -9.57 13.28 -16.83
N LEU A 19 -10.48 13.29 -15.87
CA LEU A 19 -11.72 12.50 -15.95
C LEU A 19 -12.67 12.97 -17.07
N LEU A 20 -12.68 14.26 -17.39
CA LEU A 20 -13.49 14.82 -18.47
C LEU A 20 -12.90 14.55 -19.85
N PHE A 21 -11.57 14.66 -19.98
CA PHE A 21 -10.91 14.71 -21.29
C PHE A 21 -10.01 13.51 -21.61
N SER A 22 -9.84 12.52 -20.73
CA SER A 22 -8.93 11.38 -20.98
C SER A 22 -9.32 10.48 -22.15
N LYS A 23 -10.57 10.54 -22.61
CA LYS A 23 -11.04 9.75 -23.76
C LYS A 23 -10.63 10.38 -25.08
N ASP A 24 -10.52 11.71 -25.09
CA ASP A 24 -10.03 12.46 -26.21
C ASP A 24 -8.51 12.45 -26.06
N THR A 25 -7.78 11.98 -27.07
CA THR A 25 -6.33 11.72 -27.09
C THR A 25 -5.49 13.01 -26.97
N ASN A 26 -5.72 13.80 -25.92
CA ASN A 26 -5.16 15.11 -25.74
C ASN A 26 -3.86 15.01 -24.92
N GLN A 27 -2.74 15.08 -25.64
CA GLN A 27 -1.40 15.08 -25.06
C GLN A 27 -1.24 16.12 -23.94
N SER A 28 -1.92 17.27 -24.03
CA SER A 28 -1.86 18.33 -23.02
C SER A 28 -2.46 17.90 -21.69
N VAL A 29 -3.53 17.08 -21.72
CA VAL A 29 -4.20 16.56 -20.53
C VAL A 29 -3.32 15.52 -19.85
N PHE A 30 -2.62 14.69 -20.62
CA PHE A 30 -1.60 13.78 -20.08
C PHE A 30 -0.42 14.53 -19.45
N ASN A 31 0.04 15.61 -20.07
CA ASN A 31 1.13 16.43 -19.52
C ASN A 31 0.79 17.04 -18.14
N LEU A 32 -0.49 17.35 -17.86
CA LEU A 32 -0.90 17.80 -16.53
C LEU A 32 -0.67 16.73 -15.47
N PHE A 33 -0.96 15.46 -15.79
CA PHE A 33 -0.65 14.34 -14.90
C PHE A 33 0.86 14.22 -14.65
N LEU A 34 1.67 14.31 -15.72
CA LEU A 34 3.13 14.25 -15.60
C LEU A 34 3.68 15.39 -14.74
N ILE A 35 3.14 16.61 -14.84
CA ILE A 35 3.54 17.73 -13.98
C ILE A 35 3.31 17.41 -12.50
N VAL A 36 2.14 16.85 -12.15
CA VAL A 36 1.85 16.43 -10.78
C VAL A 36 2.83 15.33 -10.34
N LEU A 37 3.08 14.34 -11.19
CA LEU A 37 3.99 13.23 -10.90
C LEU A 37 5.42 13.71 -10.66
N HIS A 38 5.96 14.55 -11.56
CA HIS A 38 7.30 15.12 -11.42
C HIS A 38 7.42 16.00 -10.18
N LYS A 39 6.41 16.83 -9.92
CA LYS A 39 6.39 17.67 -8.72
C LYS A 39 6.39 16.80 -7.46
N PHE A 40 5.54 15.78 -7.40
CA PHE A 40 5.51 14.85 -6.28
C PHE A 40 6.86 14.15 -6.11
N GLY A 41 7.46 13.64 -7.19
CA GLY A 41 8.77 13.01 -7.16
C GLY A 41 9.86 13.93 -6.57
N HIS A 42 9.87 15.21 -6.95
CA HIS A 42 10.81 16.19 -6.39
C HIS A 42 10.53 16.51 -4.92
N LEU A 43 9.27 16.59 -4.51
CA LEU A 43 8.91 16.91 -3.11
C LEU A 43 9.20 15.73 -2.18
N PHE A 44 8.77 14.54 -2.56
CA PHE A 44 8.94 13.33 -1.77
C PHE A 44 10.39 12.86 -1.79
N ASN A 45 11.05 12.82 -2.95
CA ASN A 45 12.45 12.40 -3.13
C ASN A 45 12.82 11.07 -2.42
N GLY A 46 11.85 10.19 -2.18
CA GLY A 46 12.05 8.94 -1.44
C GLY A 46 12.20 9.10 0.08
N ASP A 47 12.02 10.29 0.63
CA ASP A 47 12.20 10.59 2.05
C ASP A 47 10.89 10.45 2.84
N ILE A 48 10.87 9.51 3.79
CA ILE A 48 9.74 9.32 4.70
C ILE A 48 9.51 10.51 5.63
N GLN A 49 10.55 11.30 5.95
CA GLN A 49 10.39 12.46 6.82
C GLN A 49 9.49 13.51 6.15
N TRP A 50 9.65 13.72 4.85
CA TRP A 50 8.76 14.62 4.11
C TRP A 50 7.29 14.16 4.19
N LEU A 51 7.03 12.85 4.13
CA LEU A 51 5.66 12.32 4.28
C LEU A 51 5.08 12.60 5.67
N LYS A 52 5.89 12.44 6.72
CA LYS A 52 5.49 12.70 8.11
C LYS A 52 5.24 14.20 8.37
N ASP A 53 5.98 15.07 7.70
CA ASP A 53 5.84 16.52 7.85
C ASP A 53 4.64 17.08 7.06
N HIS A 54 4.10 16.34 6.09
CA HIS A 54 3.06 16.80 5.16
C HIS A 54 1.89 15.82 5.02
N VAL A 55 1.47 15.18 6.11
CA VAL A 55 0.45 14.10 6.13
C VAL A 55 -0.83 14.46 5.37
N ASP A 56 -1.37 15.67 5.56
CA ASP A 56 -2.60 16.11 4.87
C ASP A 56 -2.41 16.11 3.34
N THR A 57 -1.26 16.62 2.88
CA THR A 57 -0.90 16.61 1.46
C THR A 57 -0.71 15.18 0.95
N VAL A 58 -0.12 14.30 1.76
CA VAL A 58 0.05 12.89 1.43
C VAL A 58 -1.29 12.20 1.24
N GLU A 59 -2.27 12.48 2.09
CA GLU A 59 -3.63 11.97 1.96
C GLU A 59 -4.25 12.39 0.62
N ASP A 60 -4.16 13.67 0.28
CA ASP A 60 -4.68 14.21 -0.98
C ASP A 60 -3.99 13.61 -2.21
N ILE A 61 -2.66 13.47 -2.16
CA ILE A 61 -1.87 12.85 -3.23
C ILE A 61 -2.23 11.37 -3.40
N ALA A 62 -2.35 10.62 -2.30
CA ALA A 62 -2.75 9.22 -2.34
C ALA A 62 -4.17 9.06 -2.91
N ASN A 63 -5.11 9.92 -2.51
CA ASN A 63 -6.46 9.97 -3.06
C ASN A 63 -6.45 10.30 -4.56
N PHE A 64 -5.61 11.26 -4.98
CA PHE A 64 -5.43 11.62 -6.38
C PHE A 64 -4.94 10.42 -7.20
N PHE A 65 -3.77 9.85 -6.86
CA PHE A 65 -3.20 8.74 -7.61
C PHE A 65 -4.11 7.50 -7.59
N GLY A 66 -4.66 7.16 -6.42
CA GLY A 66 -5.59 6.03 -6.29
C GLY A 66 -6.79 6.16 -7.21
N GLN A 67 -7.35 7.36 -7.38
CA GLN A 67 -8.47 7.58 -8.30
C GLN A 67 -8.05 7.53 -9.77
N ILE A 68 -6.93 8.15 -10.15
CA ILE A 68 -6.45 8.13 -11.54
C ILE A 68 -6.13 6.71 -11.97
N ILE A 69 -5.41 5.94 -11.15
CA ILE A 69 -5.11 4.53 -11.43
C ILE A 69 -6.38 3.71 -11.63
N LYS A 70 -7.36 3.89 -10.74
CA LYS A 70 -8.62 3.12 -10.79
C LYS A 70 -9.50 3.48 -11.99
N LYS A 71 -9.64 4.77 -12.29
CA LYS A 71 -10.61 5.26 -13.28
C LYS A 71 -10.01 5.41 -14.68
N LEU A 72 -8.71 5.70 -14.77
CA LEU A 72 -8.00 6.07 -15.99
C LEU A 72 -6.71 5.24 -16.16
N PRO A 73 -6.79 3.90 -16.23
CA PRO A 73 -5.60 3.04 -16.35
C PRO A 73 -4.76 3.35 -17.60
N ASN A 74 -5.39 3.86 -18.66
CA ASN A 74 -4.69 4.30 -19.87
C ASN A 74 -3.71 5.45 -19.61
N VAL A 75 -4.05 6.40 -18.73
CA VAL A 75 -3.13 7.49 -18.36
C VAL A 75 -1.88 6.91 -17.71
N ILE A 76 -2.06 5.96 -16.79
CA ILE A 76 -0.94 5.30 -16.12
C ILE A 76 -0.11 4.46 -17.09
N HIS A 77 -0.74 3.81 -18.08
CA HIS A 77 -0.03 2.98 -19.07
C HIS A 77 1.01 3.74 -19.90
N HIS A 78 0.76 5.02 -20.19
CA HIS A 78 1.67 5.88 -20.95
C HIS A 78 2.76 6.50 -20.07
N CYS A 79 2.78 6.22 -18.77
CA CYS A 79 3.82 6.73 -17.89
C CYS A 79 5.16 6.02 -18.13
N PRO A 80 6.28 6.75 -17.90
CA PRO A 80 7.61 6.16 -17.95
C PRO A 80 7.85 5.29 -16.70
N ASP A 81 8.88 4.43 -16.73
CA ASP A 81 9.08 3.42 -15.68
C ASP A 81 9.42 4.05 -14.32
N GLU A 82 10.03 5.23 -14.32
CA GLU A 82 10.32 6.04 -13.13
C GLU A 82 9.05 6.37 -12.34
N ALA A 83 7.88 6.46 -13.01
CA ALA A 83 6.61 6.66 -12.36
C ALA A 83 6.23 5.47 -11.46
N TYR A 84 6.45 4.25 -11.96
CA TYR A 84 6.16 3.03 -11.21
C TYR A 84 7.13 2.86 -10.04
N VAL A 85 8.42 3.20 -10.25
CA VAL A 85 9.42 3.24 -9.17
C VAL A 85 9.00 4.21 -8.08
N LEU A 86 8.57 5.42 -8.45
CA LEU A 86 8.07 6.43 -7.51
C LEU A 86 6.83 5.93 -6.75
N PHE A 87 5.89 5.27 -7.43
CA PHE A 87 4.74 4.66 -6.77
C PHE A 87 5.16 3.61 -5.76
N ILE A 88 6.05 2.67 -6.12
CA ILE A 88 6.54 1.64 -5.19
C ILE A 88 7.26 2.26 -3.98
N GLN A 89 8.09 3.28 -4.19
CA GLN A 89 8.72 4.01 -3.08
C GLN A 89 7.69 4.70 -2.18
N PHE A 90 6.65 5.29 -2.78
CA PHE A 90 5.56 5.89 -2.03
C PHE A 90 4.77 4.86 -1.23
N MET A 91 4.53 3.67 -1.79
CA MET A 91 3.88 2.55 -1.09
C MET A 91 4.69 2.11 0.14
N LYS A 92 6.00 1.89 -0.02
CA LYS A 92 6.90 1.43 1.06
C LYS A 92 7.01 2.44 2.20
N ASN A 93 7.11 3.72 1.89
CA ASN A 93 7.25 4.76 2.90
C ASN A 93 5.90 5.16 3.51
N GLY A 94 4.84 5.24 2.70
CA GLY A 94 3.51 5.66 3.15
C GLY A 94 2.84 4.68 4.12
N ILE A 95 3.06 3.37 3.95
CA ILE A 95 2.46 2.34 4.81
C ILE A 95 2.97 2.38 6.27
N GLN A 96 4.01 3.17 6.53
CA GLN A 96 4.62 3.37 7.85
C GLN A 96 4.05 4.61 8.57
N LEU A 97 3.15 5.37 7.95
CA LEU A 97 2.48 6.51 8.60
C LEU A 97 1.47 6.05 9.66
N HIS A 98 1.28 6.87 10.69
CA HIS A 98 0.44 6.54 11.84
C HIS A 98 -0.86 7.35 11.89
N GLU A 99 -1.11 8.17 10.87
CA GLU A 99 -2.28 9.01 10.73
C GLU A 99 -3.35 8.27 9.93
N GLN A 100 -4.52 8.07 10.54
CA GLN A 100 -5.57 7.19 10.02
C GLN A 100 -6.06 7.57 8.62
N GLY A 101 -6.24 8.87 8.36
CA GLY A 101 -6.69 9.39 7.06
C GLY A 101 -5.70 9.08 5.96
N ALA A 102 -4.46 9.57 6.10
CA ALA A 102 -3.37 9.32 5.16
C ALA A 102 -3.11 7.82 4.93
N LEU A 103 -3.02 7.02 5.99
CA LEU A 103 -2.76 5.58 5.85
C LEU A 103 -3.89 4.87 5.10
N LYS A 104 -5.15 5.23 5.35
CA LYS A 104 -6.30 4.67 4.63
C LYS A 104 -6.26 5.03 3.13
N SER A 105 -5.92 6.26 2.80
CA SER A 105 -5.79 6.71 1.41
C SER A 105 -4.61 6.04 0.71
N ILE A 106 -3.47 5.90 1.38
CA ILE A 106 -2.30 5.16 0.90
C ILE A 106 -2.65 3.69 0.65
N SER A 107 -3.31 3.02 1.60
CA SER A 107 -3.76 1.64 1.45
C SER A 107 -4.69 1.45 0.26
N THR A 108 -5.60 2.41 0.04
CA THR A 108 -6.50 2.40 -1.13
C THR A 108 -5.73 2.59 -2.43
N PHE A 109 -4.76 3.53 -2.45
CA PHE A 109 -3.86 3.73 -3.59
C PHE A 109 -3.06 2.46 -3.91
N ILE A 110 -2.43 1.84 -2.90
CA ILE A 110 -1.66 0.59 -3.04
C ILE A 110 -2.52 -0.49 -3.68
N SER A 111 -3.73 -0.72 -3.15
CA SER A 111 -4.63 -1.74 -3.68
C SER A 111 -5.03 -1.47 -5.13
N ASN A 112 -5.32 -0.21 -5.49
CA ASN A 112 -5.61 0.14 -6.88
C ASN A 112 -4.39 -0.07 -7.78
N PHE A 113 -3.18 0.24 -7.30
CA PHE A 113 -1.94 0.02 -8.05
C PHE A 113 -1.65 -1.46 -8.27
N ILE A 114 -1.80 -2.31 -7.25
CA ILE A 114 -1.64 -3.77 -7.36
C ILE A 114 -2.64 -4.38 -8.35
N GLU A 115 -3.89 -3.93 -8.36
CA GLU A 115 -4.85 -4.41 -9.36
C GLU A 115 -4.50 -3.88 -10.76
N TYR A 116 -3.98 -2.66 -10.86
CA TYR A 116 -3.51 -2.09 -12.13
C TYR A 116 -2.32 -2.85 -12.73
N THR A 117 -1.38 -3.34 -11.91
CA THR A 117 -0.20 -4.06 -12.45
C THR A 117 -0.58 -5.32 -13.24
N LYS A 118 -1.77 -5.89 -13.01
CA LYS A 118 -2.28 -7.00 -13.84
C LYS A 118 -2.55 -6.62 -15.29
N LEU A 119 -2.69 -5.32 -15.58
CA LEU A 119 -2.91 -4.76 -16.91
C LEU A 119 -1.61 -4.26 -17.56
N ASN A 120 -0.49 -4.25 -16.82
CA ASN A 120 0.77 -3.68 -17.29
C ASN A 120 1.97 -4.49 -16.78
N GLN A 121 2.58 -5.25 -17.69
CA GLN A 121 3.70 -6.13 -17.34
C GLN A 121 4.90 -5.38 -16.75
N ARG A 122 5.23 -4.18 -17.26
CA ARG A 122 6.36 -3.37 -16.73
C ARG A 122 6.15 -3.03 -15.26
N ALA A 123 4.93 -2.64 -14.90
CA ALA A 123 4.58 -2.35 -13.52
C ALA A 123 4.54 -3.62 -12.66
N ALA A 124 4.10 -4.76 -13.20
CA ALA A 124 4.12 -6.06 -12.52
C ALA A 124 5.54 -6.54 -12.21
N ASP A 125 6.48 -6.39 -13.16
CA ASP A 125 7.87 -6.79 -12.99
C ASP A 125 8.55 -5.96 -11.88
N LEU A 126 8.33 -4.65 -11.88
CA LEU A 126 8.83 -3.77 -10.82
C LEU A 126 8.21 -4.09 -9.45
N LEU A 127 6.90 -4.39 -9.40
CA LEU A 127 6.24 -4.85 -8.19
C LEU A 127 6.84 -6.17 -7.71
N GLN A 128 7.14 -7.11 -8.61
CA GLN A 128 7.74 -8.40 -8.24
C GLN A 128 9.16 -8.22 -7.68
N GLN A 129 9.95 -7.33 -8.26
CA GLN A 129 11.32 -7.04 -7.79
C GLN A 129 11.36 -6.40 -6.41
N ASN A 130 10.39 -5.52 -6.10
CA ASN A 130 10.35 -4.76 -4.85
C ASN A 130 9.34 -5.30 -3.82
N GLY A 131 8.56 -6.31 -4.18
CA GLY A 131 7.41 -6.77 -3.41
C GLY A 131 7.78 -7.45 -2.11
N PHE A 132 8.92 -8.15 -2.05
CA PHE A 132 9.41 -8.76 -0.82
C PHE A 132 9.67 -7.72 0.27
N GLU A 133 10.42 -6.67 -0.04
CA GLU A 133 10.72 -5.57 0.90
C GLU A 133 9.43 -4.88 1.36
N PHE A 134 8.49 -4.65 0.44
CA PHE A 134 7.19 -4.09 0.79
C PHE A 134 6.41 -4.99 1.77
N VAL A 135 6.36 -6.31 1.53
CA VAL A 135 5.71 -7.27 2.44
C VAL A 135 6.38 -7.31 3.80
N GLN A 136 7.72 -7.23 3.86
CA GLN A 136 8.46 -7.14 5.12
C GLN A 136 8.04 -5.90 5.92
N ILE A 137 8.04 -4.72 5.29
CA ILE A 137 7.62 -3.47 5.96
C ILE A 137 6.17 -3.59 6.44
N LEU A 138 5.28 -4.10 5.58
CA LEU A 138 3.86 -4.23 5.89
C LEU A 138 3.60 -5.18 7.08
N LEU A 139 4.25 -6.35 7.11
CA LEU A 139 4.14 -7.29 8.23
C LEU A 139 4.74 -6.73 9.52
N LYS A 140 5.81 -5.94 9.44
CA LYS A 140 6.37 -5.22 10.58
C LYS A 140 5.40 -4.17 11.14
N CYS A 141 4.76 -3.40 10.26
CA CYS A 141 3.68 -2.47 10.66
C CYS A 141 2.53 -3.20 11.38
N ILE A 142 2.08 -4.32 10.82
CA ILE A 142 0.99 -5.12 11.39
C ILE A 142 1.38 -5.73 12.75
N GLY A 143 2.58 -6.32 12.85
CA GLY A 143 3.00 -7.06 14.03
C GLY A 143 3.48 -6.17 15.18
N GLU A 144 4.20 -5.10 14.86
CA GLU A 144 5.05 -4.40 15.83
C GLU A 144 4.77 -2.90 15.89
N THR A 145 4.88 -2.18 14.77
CA THR A 145 5.09 -0.73 14.83
C THR A 145 3.83 0.14 14.78
N SER A 146 2.72 -0.35 14.19
CA SER A 146 1.53 0.49 14.00
C SER A 146 0.46 0.32 15.09
N PRO A 147 -0.21 1.39 15.55
CA PRO A 147 -1.35 1.30 16.46
C PRO A 147 -2.44 0.31 15.99
N HIS A 148 -3.12 -0.34 16.94
CA HIS A 148 -4.12 -1.38 16.62
C HIS A 148 -5.27 -0.88 15.72
N HIS A 149 -5.72 0.36 15.91
CA HIS A 149 -6.80 0.95 15.10
C HIS A 149 -6.42 1.16 13.61
N LEU A 150 -5.14 1.03 13.26
CA LEU A 150 -4.64 1.16 11.88
C LEU A 150 -4.49 -0.18 11.15
N ILE A 151 -4.58 -1.30 11.86
CA ILE A 151 -4.38 -2.65 11.29
C ILE A 151 -5.38 -2.93 10.16
N ASP A 152 -6.60 -2.44 10.30
CA ASP A 152 -7.62 -2.52 9.25
C ASP A 152 -7.13 -1.88 7.94
N SER A 153 -6.51 -0.70 7.99
CA SER A 153 -5.94 -0.05 6.80
C SER A 153 -4.79 -0.86 6.22
N LEU A 154 -3.93 -1.45 7.05
CA LEU A 154 -2.79 -2.27 6.62
C LEU A 154 -3.22 -3.61 5.99
N SER A 155 -4.34 -4.17 6.44
CA SER A 155 -4.84 -5.46 5.93
C SER A 155 -5.28 -5.39 4.46
N LEU A 156 -5.71 -4.22 3.98
CA LEU A 156 -6.24 -4.03 2.62
C LEU A 156 -5.19 -4.27 1.52
N PRO A 157 -3.98 -3.68 1.57
CA PRO A 157 -2.88 -4.01 0.66
C PRO A 157 -2.53 -5.50 0.65
N LEU A 158 -2.40 -6.13 1.82
CA LEU A 158 -2.04 -7.55 1.92
C LEU A 158 -3.12 -8.46 1.33
N PHE A 159 -4.39 -8.15 1.61
CA PHE A 159 -5.52 -8.84 1.01
C PHE A 159 -5.49 -8.74 -0.52
N THR A 160 -5.27 -7.52 -1.03
CA THR A 160 -5.24 -7.27 -2.47
C THR A 160 -4.08 -8.00 -3.15
N LEU A 161 -2.91 -8.00 -2.52
CA LEU A 161 -1.73 -8.72 -3.01
C LEU A 161 -1.97 -10.24 -3.03
N SER A 162 -2.52 -10.82 -1.96
CA SER A 162 -2.84 -12.26 -1.89
C SER A 162 -3.88 -12.70 -2.91
N LYS A 163 -4.82 -11.82 -3.24
CA LYS A 163 -5.84 -12.05 -4.27
C LYS A 163 -5.26 -11.97 -5.68
N SER A 164 -4.41 -10.97 -5.96
CA SER A 164 -3.86 -10.71 -7.29
C SER A 164 -2.65 -11.59 -7.64
N TYR A 165 -1.79 -11.88 -6.66
CA TYR A 165 -0.50 -12.55 -6.83
C TYR A 165 -0.24 -13.55 -5.70
N LEU A 166 -1.10 -14.57 -5.60
CA LEU A 166 -1.03 -15.56 -4.50
C LEU A 166 0.35 -16.20 -4.34
N GLN A 167 0.96 -16.64 -5.45
CA GLN A 167 2.24 -17.35 -5.42
C GLN A 167 3.36 -16.45 -4.85
N TRP A 168 3.47 -15.22 -5.35
CA TRP A 168 4.45 -14.25 -4.87
C TRP A 168 4.20 -13.89 -3.40
N THR A 169 2.95 -13.58 -3.05
CA THR A 169 2.59 -13.20 -1.68
C THR A 169 2.90 -14.31 -0.69
N THR A 170 2.52 -15.56 -1.00
CA THR A 170 2.77 -16.71 -0.13
C THR A 170 4.27 -16.91 0.05
N HIS A 171 5.04 -16.84 -1.03
CA HIS A 171 6.49 -16.98 -0.98
C HIS A 171 7.15 -15.90 -0.12
N TRP A 172 6.81 -14.62 -0.34
CA TRP A 172 7.37 -13.51 0.42
C TRP A 172 7.01 -13.58 1.90
N VAL A 173 5.76 -13.90 2.23
CA VAL A 173 5.32 -14.04 3.63
C VAL A 173 6.02 -15.24 4.30
N GLN A 174 6.16 -16.38 3.61
CA GLN A 174 6.92 -17.52 4.12
C GLN A 174 8.37 -17.15 4.42
N GLN A 175 9.03 -16.44 3.49
CA GLN A 175 10.40 -15.97 3.67
C GLN A 175 10.53 -15.06 4.90
N CYS A 176 9.57 -14.16 5.13
CA CYS A 176 9.55 -13.32 6.32
C CYS A 176 9.40 -14.14 7.61
N LEU A 177 8.47 -15.09 7.63
CA LEU A 177 8.12 -15.85 8.84
C LEU A 177 9.13 -16.96 9.19
N ASN A 178 10.04 -17.29 8.26
CA ASN A 178 11.16 -18.20 8.51
C ASN A 178 12.15 -17.64 9.53
N ASP A 179 12.23 -16.32 9.69
CA ASP A 179 12.97 -15.71 10.79
C ASP A 179 12.16 -15.84 12.09
N PRO A 180 12.64 -16.61 13.10
CA PRO A 180 11.95 -16.78 14.38
C PRO A 180 11.74 -15.47 15.14
N ASN A 181 12.45 -14.40 14.82
CA ASN A 181 12.30 -13.10 15.47
C ASN A 181 11.40 -12.12 14.70
N PHE A 182 10.91 -12.51 13.52
CA PHE A 182 10.09 -11.65 12.67
C PHE A 182 8.59 -12.03 12.70
N PRO A 183 7.66 -11.06 12.70
CA PRO A 183 7.88 -9.63 12.95
C PRO A 183 8.23 -9.36 14.43
N THR A 184 7.88 -10.28 15.33
CA THR A 184 8.28 -10.30 16.73
C THR A 184 8.56 -11.75 17.17
N SER A 185 9.34 -11.93 18.23
CA SER A 185 9.56 -13.26 18.85
C SER A 185 8.33 -13.81 19.56
N SER A 186 7.36 -12.94 19.90
CA SER A 186 6.16 -13.31 20.66
C SER A 186 5.16 -14.15 19.86
N ALA A 187 5.14 -14.01 18.52
CA ALA A 187 4.27 -14.79 17.66
C ALA A 187 4.75 -16.24 17.56
N LYS A 188 4.07 -17.15 18.28
CA LYS A 188 4.27 -18.61 18.20
C LYS A 188 4.12 -19.14 16.76
N ARG A 189 4.77 -20.27 16.48
CA ARG A 189 4.72 -20.99 15.20
C ARG A 189 3.29 -21.19 14.67
N GLN A 190 2.33 -21.50 15.55
CA GLN A 190 0.93 -21.68 15.19
C GLN A 190 0.28 -20.43 14.59
N HIS A 191 0.60 -19.23 15.09
CA HIS A 191 0.06 -17.98 14.55
C HIS A 191 0.64 -17.67 13.16
N ARG A 192 1.89 -18.05 12.91
CA ARG A 192 2.57 -17.91 11.63
C ARG A 192 1.99 -18.85 10.58
N GLU A 193 1.80 -20.12 10.95
CA GLU A 193 1.13 -21.12 10.11
C GLU A 193 -0.31 -20.72 9.79
N ALA A 194 -1.03 -20.15 10.78
CA ALA A 194 -2.36 -19.61 10.57
C ALA A 194 -2.34 -18.48 9.53
N LEU A 195 -1.43 -17.51 9.64
CA LEU A 195 -1.31 -16.40 8.67
C LEU A 195 -1.12 -16.93 7.23
N LEU A 196 -0.24 -17.92 7.05
CA LEU A 196 -0.05 -18.56 5.74
C LEU A 196 -1.31 -19.26 5.23
N LYS A 197 -2.03 -19.94 6.12
CA LYS A 197 -3.31 -20.58 5.77
C LYS A 197 -4.32 -19.55 5.30
N ILE A 198 -4.49 -18.46 6.03
CA ILE A 198 -5.44 -17.37 5.70
C ILE A 198 -5.15 -16.77 4.32
N LEU A 199 -3.88 -16.53 3.99
CA LEU A 199 -3.47 -16.04 2.67
C LEU A 199 -3.93 -16.95 1.53
N THR A 200 -4.02 -18.26 1.76
CA THR A 200 -4.47 -19.23 0.74
C THR A 200 -5.99 -19.45 0.76
N SER A 201 -6.63 -19.45 1.93
CA SER A 201 -8.03 -19.85 2.12
C SER A 201 -9.04 -18.70 2.12
N GLU A 202 -8.70 -17.54 2.69
CA GLU A 202 -9.62 -16.41 2.94
C GLU A 202 -9.39 -15.26 1.96
N ARG A 203 -9.41 -15.55 0.66
CA ARG A 203 -9.13 -14.57 -0.43
C ARG A 203 -10.36 -13.94 -1.06
N THR A 204 -11.55 -14.34 -0.63
CA THR A 204 -12.83 -13.93 -1.23
C THR A 204 -13.57 -12.90 -0.37
N ARG A 205 -13.41 -12.95 0.96
CA ARG A 205 -14.09 -12.07 1.91
C ARG A 205 -13.08 -11.25 2.70
N TYR A 206 -13.03 -9.96 2.38
CA TYR A 206 -12.15 -9.02 3.08
C TYR A 206 -12.43 -8.94 4.59
N SER A 207 -13.69 -9.03 5.02
CA SER A 207 -14.06 -9.01 6.44
C SER A 207 -13.36 -10.12 7.23
N ASN A 208 -13.44 -11.36 6.73
CA ASN A 208 -12.80 -12.51 7.35
C ASN A 208 -11.28 -12.33 7.38
N PHE A 209 -10.70 -11.96 6.23
CA PHE A 209 -9.26 -11.74 6.14
C PHE A 209 -8.76 -10.73 7.18
N LYS A 210 -9.47 -9.60 7.29
CA LYS A 210 -9.18 -8.53 8.23
C LYS A 210 -9.21 -8.99 9.70
N ASP A 211 -10.23 -9.76 10.09
CA ASP A 211 -10.36 -10.28 11.47
C ASP A 211 -9.19 -11.20 11.84
N HIS A 212 -8.72 -11.99 10.87
CA HIS A 212 -7.55 -12.83 11.05
C HIS A 212 -6.24 -12.03 11.14
N ILE A 213 -6.07 -10.97 10.34
CA ILE A 213 -4.91 -10.08 10.44
C ILE A 213 -4.90 -9.35 11.80
N ASN A 214 -6.06 -8.93 12.30
CA ASN A 214 -6.19 -8.37 13.65
C ASN A 214 -5.78 -9.38 14.72
N THR A 215 -6.24 -10.63 14.61
CA THR A 215 -5.84 -11.71 15.53
C THR A 215 -4.33 -11.95 15.50
N PHE A 216 -3.72 -11.97 14.31
CA PHE A 216 -2.27 -12.10 14.15
C PHE A 216 -1.51 -10.91 14.77
N SER A 217 -1.99 -9.68 14.57
CA SER A 217 -1.41 -8.47 15.19
C SER A 217 -1.44 -8.56 16.71
N LEU A 218 -2.56 -9.01 17.30
CA LEU A 218 -2.67 -9.22 18.74
C LEU A 218 -1.69 -10.29 19.26
N ALA A 219 -1.49 -11.37 18.48
CA ALA A 219 -0.53 -12.43 18.80
C ALA A 219 0.91 -11.91 18.85
N CYS A 220 1.28 -11.03 17.93
CA CYS A 220 2.62 -10.44 17.87
C CYS A 220 2.92 -9.54 19.07
N ARG A 221 1.88 -9.05 19.76
CA ARG A 221 1.97 -8.08 20.88
C ARG A 221 1.65 -8.70 22.24
N GLU A 222 1.51 -10.03 22.32
CA GLU A 222 1.14 -10.75 23.55
C GLU A 222 -0.20 -10.30 24.16
N THR A 223 -1.08 -9.72 23.34
CA THR A 223 -2.40 -9.24 23.77
C THR A 223 -3.50 -10.28 23.56
N ILE A 224 -3.16 -11.48 23.07
CA ILE A 224 -4.07 -12.62 23.13
C ILE A 224 -4.14 -13.06 24.60
N PRO A 225 -5.32 -13.05 25.24
CA PRO A 225 -5.47 -13.68 26.55
C PRO A 225 -4.99 -15.12 26.40
N THR A 226 -3.91 -15.48 27.09
CA THR A 226 -3.60 -16.87 27.34
C THR A 226 -4.80 -17.43 28.08
N TYR A 227 -5.74 -18.03 27.36
CA TYR A 227 -6.62 -19.01 27.97
C TYR A 227 -5.67 -20.09 28.46
N GLU A 228 -5.34 -20.02 29.74
CA GLU A 228 -4.79 -21.11 30.50
C GLU A 228 -5.65 -22.33 30.17
N THR A 229 -5.13 -23.23 29.35
CA THR A 229 -5.54 -24.62 29.38
C THR A 229 -5.17 -25.10 30.77
N LYS A 230 -6.11 -24.99 31.70
CA LYS A 230 -6.07 -25.73 32.95
C LYS A 230 -6.14 -27.20 32.59
N ASP A 231 -5.02 -27.88 32.81
CA ASP A 231 -4.96 -29.33 32.96
C ASP A 231 -5.89 -29.80 34.10
#